data_AF-A0A258JVW1-F1
#
_entry.id   AF-A0A258JVW1-F1
#
_cell.length_a   1.000
_cell.length_b   1.000
_cell.length_c   1.000
_cell.angle_alpha   90.00
_cell.angle_beta   90.00
_cell.angle_gamma   90.00
#
_symmetry.space_group_name_H-M   'P 1'
#
loop_
_entity.id
_entity.type
_entity.pdbx_description
1 polymer ?
#
loop_
_entity_poly.entity_id
_entity_poly.type
_entity_poly.pdbx_seq_one_letter_code
_entity_poly.pdbx_strand_id
1 'polypeptide(L)'
;MLRFIEKEYRNYLNVNIQIPYRSTLVKEFEITNKLKEVKSRLLDSNINNQLLKLTYEPLLKIATINIQEKLTYYEFNYCSEFILALYKQINFANISEDIIKESLFYLNFNSLKFFKYLTFEIIQELENQENNIQKIDFLYRLLKNYNQKQFRNFIKYKPNLPSLKEQMISWIEEEIEYLTKKIKLEANQFTNISTNEEKIKFLTSLSVAQLSYFFGLLMETEIIKHKNQTDIFRFISENFKTNNTEKISVDSLKVKYYNVESNTRNVLREKLIELLGLTKL
;
A
#
# COMPACT_ATOMS: atom_id res chain seq x y z
N MET A 1 -13.89 53.67 -0.56
CA MET A 1 -14.55 52.94 0.53
C MET A 1 -14.27 51.43 0.48
N LEU A 2 -14.78 50.67 -0.49
CA LEU A 2 -14.68 49.20 -0.50
C LEU A 2 -13.23 48.65 -0.52
N ARG A 3 -12.37 49.20 -1.37
CA ARG A 3 -10.93 48.84 -1.45
C ARG A 3 -10.17 49.10 -0.15
N PHE A 4 -10.59 50.11 0.60
CA PHE A 4 -10.01 50.43 1.91
C PHE A 4 -10.39 49.37 2.95
N ILE A 5 -11.66 48.95 2.96
CA ILE A 5 -12.14 47.86 3.84
C ILE A 5 -11.41 46.55 3.53
N GLU A 6 -11.27 46.20 2.25
CA GLU A 6 -10.55 44.98 1.84
C GLU A 6 -9.07 44.97 2.21
N LYS A 7 -8.43 46.14 2.24
CA LYS A 7 -7.00 46.28 2.52
C LYS A 7 -6.73 46.35 4.01
N GLU A 8 -7.43 47.23 4.73
CA GLU A 8 -7.15 47.54 6.14
C GLU A 8 -7.90 46.63 7.12
N TYR A 9 -9.02 46.03 6.70
CA TYR A 9 -9.87 45.17 7.56
C TYR A 9 -10.03 43.75 7.01
N ARG A 10 -9.03 43.26 6.25
CA ARG A 10 -9.07 41.94 5.59
C ARG A 10 -9.44 40.80 6.54
N ASN A 11 -9.00 40.85 7.79
CA ASN A 11 -9.24 39.80 8.80
C ASN A 11 -10.70 39.75 9.31
N TYR A 12 -11.48 40.82 9.11
CA TYR A 12 -12.87 40.91 9.51
C TYR A 12 -13.84 40.63 8.36
N LEU A 13 -13.31 40.41 7.15
CA LEU A 13 -14.12 40.21 5.96
C LEU A 13 -14.54 38.74 5.87
N ASN A 14 -15.86 38.50 5.82
CA ASN A 14 -16.38 37.15 5.60
C ASN A 14 -15.99 36.66 4.20
N VAL A 15 -15.01 35.75 4.13
CA VAL A 15 -14.47 35.27 2.85
C VAL A 15 -15.45 34.44 2.03
N ASN A 16 -16.56 34.00 2.62
CA ASN A 16 -17.57 33.19 1.94
C ASN A 16 -18.63 34.03 1.22
N ILE A 17 -18.58 35.37 1.32
CA ILE A 17 -19.46 36.25 0.55
C ILE A 17 -18.91 36.43 -0.87
N GLN A 18 -19.81 36.77 -1.79
CA GLN A 18 -19.47 37.10 -3.16
C GLN A 18 -18.56 38.32 -3.23
N ILE A 19 -17.50 38.24 -4.05
CA ILE A 19 -16.61 39.37 -4.30
C ILE A 19 -17.34 40.43 -5.15
N PRO A 20 -17.33 41.71 -4.74
CA PRO A 20 -17.95 42.78 -5.52
C PRO A 20 -17.24 43.00 -6.85
N TYR A 21 -18.01 43.26 -7.92
CA TYR A 21 -17.51 43.39 -9.29
C TYR A 21 -16.29 44.32 -9.44
N ARG A 22 -16.32 45.49 -8.78
CA ARG A 22 -15.22 46.47 -8.85
C ARG A 22 -13.93 45.94 -8.23
N SER A 23 -14.03 45.15 -7.18
CA SER A 23 -12.89 44.53 -6.50
C SER A 23 -12.34 43.36 -7.30
N THR A 24 -13.24 42.60 -7.94
CA THR A 24 -12.87 41.59 -8.94
C THR A 24 -12.04 42.19 -10.05
N LEU A 25 -12.51 43.25 -10.72
CA LEU A 25 -11.81 43.88 -11.84
C LEU A 25 -10.40 44.36 -11.48
N VAL A 26 -10.23 44.99 -10.31
CA VAL A 26 -8.92 45.50 -9.87
C VAL A 26 -7.95 44.35 -9.65
N LYS A 27 -8.38 43.29 -8.96
CA LYS A 27 -7.51 42.14 -8.67
C LYS A 27 -7.27 41.26 -9.90
N GLU A 28 -8.27 41.12 -10.77
CA GLU A 28 -8.15 40.46 -12.07
C GLU A 28 -7.05 41.15 -12.88
N PHE A 29 -7.05 42.49 -12.96
CA PHE A 29 -6.01 43.24 -13.65
C PHE A 29 -4.60 42.96 -13.08
N GLU A 30 -4.47 42.83 -11.75
CA GLU A 30 -3.19 42.51 -11.08
C GLU A 30 -2.65 41.12 -11.44
N ILE A 31 -3.51 40.14 -11.74
CA ILE A 31 -3.10 38.75 -12.05
C ILE A 31 -3.23 38.37 -13.53
N THR A 32 -3.84 39.21 -14.38
CA THR A 32 -4.18 38.90 -15.77
C THR A 32 -2.97 38.49 -16.60
N ASN A 33 -1.85 39.21 -16.50
CA ASN A 33 -0.66 38.89 -17.28
C ASN A 33 -0.08 37.54 -16.88
N LYS A 34 -0.03 37.25 -15.57
CA LYS A 34 0.45 35.97 -15.04
C LYS A 34 -0.47 34.82 -15.44
N LEU A 35 -1.79 35.04 -15.42
CA LEU A 35 -2.77 34.06 -15.88
C LEU A 35 -2.56 33.70 -17.36
N LYS A 36 -2.35 34.70 -18.23
CA LYS A 36 -2.09 34.46 -19.65
C LYS A 36 -0.81 33.65 -19.87
N GLU A 37 0.26 33.99 -19.16
CA GLU A 37 1.53 33.28 -19.29
C GLU A 37 1.45 31.83 -18.77
N VAL A 38 0.83 31.61 -17.61
CA VAL A 38 0.60 30.26 -17.06
C VAL A 38 -0.21 29.42 -18.04
N LYS A 39 -1.27 29.99 -18.64
CA LYS A 39 -2.08 29.29 -19.65
C LYS A 39 -1.25 28.91 -20.87
N SER A 40 -0.54 29.86 -21.49
CA SER A 40 0.27 29.57 -22.68
C SER A 40 1.26 28.46 -22.40
N ARG A 41 2.05 28.59 -21.33
CA ARG A 41 3.10 27.61 -21.03
C ARG A 41 2.55 26.23 -20.68
N LEU A 42 1.38 26.14 -20.02
CA LEU A 42 0.74 24.85 -19.78
C LEU A 42 0.25 24.19 -21.08
N LEU A 43 -0.28 24.95 -22.04
CA LEU A 43 -0.67 24.42 -23.34
C LEU A 43 0.53 23.98 -24.18
N ASP A 44 1.63 24.72 -24.09
CA ASP A 44 2.87 24.42 -24.79
C ASP A 44 3.63 23.26 -24.11
N SER A 45 3.19 22.80 -22.94
CA SER A 45 3.83 21.71 -22.20
C SER A 45 3.35 20.34 -22.66
N ASN A 46 4.28 19.38 -22.72
CA ASN A 46 3.99 18.00 -23.11
C ASN A 46 3.55 17.14 -21.91
N ILE A 47 2.57 17.63 -21.14
CA ILE A 47 2.01 16.90 -19.99
C ILE A 47 0.73 16.15 -20.39
N ASN A 48 0.39 15.13 -19.62
CA ASN A 48 -0.84 14.37 -19.76
C ASN A 48 -2.08 15.27 -19.86
N ASN A 49 -2.92 15.02 -20.86
CA ASN A 49 -4.13 15.80 -21.13
C ASN A 49 -5.11 15.87 -19.96
N GLN A 50 -5.21 14.83 -19.14
CA GLN A 50 -6.06 14.82 -17.95
C GLN A 50 -5.48 15.73 -16.87
N LEU A 51 -4.17 15.69 -16.62
CA LEU A 51 -3.50 16.58 -15.68
C LEU A 51 -3.59 18.04 -16.13
N LEU A 52 -3.45 18.30 -17.43
CA LEU A 52 -3.65 19.63 -18.02
C LEU A 52 -5.06 20.15 -17.75
N LYS A 53 -6.10 19.36 -18.04
CA LYS A 53 -7.50 19.71 -17.77
C LYS A 53 -7.76 20.03 -16.30
N LEU A 54 -7.18 19.25 -15.39
CA LEU A 54 -7.31 19.48 -13.94
C LEU A 54 -6.65 20.79 -13.51
N THR A 55 -5.43 21.04 -13.98
CA THR A 55 -4.66 22.26 -13.69
C THR A 55 -5.35 23.51 -14.25
N TYR A 56 -6.08 23.36 -15.36
CA TYR A 56 -6.84 24.45 -15.98
C TYR A 56 -8.11 24.86 -15.23
N GLU A 57 -8.69 23.98 -14.40
CA GLU A 57 -9.99 24.24 -13.75
C GLU A 57 -9.99 25.55 -12.92
N PRO A 58 -9.00 25.83 -12.04
CA PRO A 58 -8.93 27.11 -11.31
C PRO A 58 -8.64 28.31 -12.22
N LEU A 59 -7.89 28.11 -13.31
CA LEU A 59 -7.56 29.17 -14.27
C LEU A 59 -8.79 29.64 -15.07
N LEU A 60 -9.68 28.70 -15.40
CA LEU A 60 -10.92 28.99 -16.08
C LEU A 60 -11.89 29.74 -15.15
N LYS A 61 -12.00 29.34 -13.88
CA LYS A 61 -12.85 30.04 -12.89
C LYS A 61 -12.56 31.54 -12.80
N ILE A 62 -11.29 31.93 -12.80
CA ILE A 62 -10.92 33.36 -12.82
C ILE A 62 -11.17 33.98 -14.19
N ALA A 63 -10.85 33.29 -15.28
CA ALA A 63 -11.00 33.85 -16.63
C ALA A 63 -12.46 34.07 -17.06
N THR A 64 -13.41 33.31 -16.50
CA THR A 64 -14.85 33.40 -16.83
C THR A 64 -15.65 34.14 -15.76
N ILE A 65 -14.99 34.79 -14.81
CA ILE A 65 -15.61 35.46 -13.66
C ILE A 65 -16.64 36.53 -14.03
N ASN A 66 -16.48 37.12 -15.21
CA ASN A 66 -17.37 38.16 -15.74
C ASN A 66 -18.59 37.57 -16.48
N ILE A 67 -18.63 36.25 -16.70
CA ILE A 67 -19.62 35.57 -17.55
C ILE A 67 -20.49 34.58 -16.75
N GLN A 68 -19.91 33.88 -15.78
CA GLN A 68 -20.60 32.85 -14.99
C GLN A 68 -20.27 32.99 -13.50
N GLU A 69 -21.33 33.04 -12.67
CA GLU A 69 -21.32 33.03 -11.20
C GLU A 69 -20.40 34.05 -10.50
N LYS A 70 -20.93 34.73 -9.48
CA LYS A 70 -20.11 35.58 -8.61
C LYS A 70 -19.28 34.68 -7.68
N LEU A 71 -17.96 34.61 -7.91
CA LEU A 71 -17.03 33.93 -6.99
C LEU A 71 -17.10 34.51 -5.58
N THR A 72 -16.86 33.67 -4.59
CA THR A 72 -16.59 34.15 -3.23
C THR A 72 -15.18 34.73 -3.12
N TYR A 73 -14.93 35.55 -2.08
CA TYR A 73 -13.56 35.99 -1.78
C TYR A 73 -12.62 34.81 -1.54
N TYR A 74 -13.12 33.73 -0.93
CA TYR A 74 -12.36 32.51 -0.71
C TYR A 74 -11.88 31.91 -2.03
N GLU A 75 -12.80 31.65 -2.96
CA GLU A 75 -12.47 31.06 -4.26
C GLU A 75 -11.56 31.95 -5.09
N PHE A 76 -11.83 33.25 -5.10
CA PHE A 76 -11.00 34.22 -5.80
C PHE A 76 -9.57 34.23 -5.24
N ASN A 77 -9.43 34.31 -3.92
CA ASN A 77 -8.12 34.32 -3.27
C ASN A 77 -7.38 33.01 -3.51
N TYR A 78 -8.05 31.86 -3.40
CA TYR A 78 -7.43 30.56 -3.70
C TYR A 78 -6.93 30.50 -5.14
N CYS A 79 -7.78 30.83 -6.11
CA CYS A 79 -7.40 30.74 -7.53
C CYS A 79 -6.31 31.76 -7.89
N SER A 80 -6.28 32.93 -7.21
CA SER A 80 -5.22 33.92 -7.38
C SER A 80 -3.87 33.39 -6.87
N GLU A 81 -3.84 32.81 -5.65
CA GLU A 81 -2.64 32.17 -5.11
C GLU A 81 -2.20 30.98 -5.97
N PHE A 82 -3.15 30.22 -6.51
CA PHE A 82 -2.89 29.11 -7.43
C PHE A 82 -2.16 29.59 -8.69
N ILE A 83 -2.65 30.66 -9.34
CA ILE A 83 -1.98 31.27 -10.51
C ILE A 83 -0.59 31.77 -10.14
N LEU A 84 -0.46 32.47 -9.00
CA LEU A 84 0.82 33.04 -8.56
C LEU A 84 1.86 31.98 -8.25
N ALA A 85 1.46 30.86 -7.65
CA ALA A 85 2.34 29.73 -7.35
C ALA A 85 2.80 29.03 -8.64
N LEU A 86 1.87 28.70 -9.54
CA LEU A 86 2.21 28.09 -10.83
C LEU A 86 3.11 29.00 -11.66
N TYR A 87 2.79 30.30 -11.73
CA TYR A 87 3.63 31.28 -12.42
C TYR A 87 5.07 31.28 -11.92
N LYS A 88 5.26 31.22 -10.60
CA LYS A 88 6.61 31.10 -10.01
C LYS A 88 7.28 29.80 -10.47
N GLN A 89 6.65 28.66 -10.29
CA GLN A 89 7.27 27.36 -10.59
C GLN A 89 7.61 27.20 -12.07
N ILE A 90 6.67 27.59 -12.94
CA ILE A 90 6.84 27.49 -14.39
C ILE A 90 7.93 28.44 -14.91
N ASN A 91 8.17 29.58 -14.25
CA ASN A 91 9.22 30.51 -14.68
C ASN A 91 10.63 30.06 -14.30
N PHE A 92 10.78 29.20 -13.28
CA PHE A 92 12.08 28.74 -12.80
C PHE A 92 12.47 27.34 -13.27
N ALA A 93 11.54 26.57 -13.87
CA ALA A 93 11.79 25.19 -14.27
C ALA A 93 11.06 24.81 -15.57
N ASN A 94 11.58 23.80 -16.27
CA ASN A 94 10.83 23.12 -17.32
C ASN A 94 9.60 22.45 -16.71
N ILE A 95 8.47 22.57 -17.39
CA ILE A 95 7.20 21.98 -16.92
C ILE A 95 7.25 20.48 -17.11
N SER A 96 7.34 19.73 -16.02
CA SER A 96 7.10 18.28 -15.98
C SER A 96 5.81 17.96 -15.22
N GLU A 97 5.26 16.77 -15.47
CA GLU A 97 4.08 16.30 -14.75
C GLU A 97 4.31 16.25 -13.24
N ASP A 98 5.48 15.79 -12.80
CA ASP A 98 5.81 15.70 -11.37
C ASP A 98 5.85 17.07 -10.69
N ILE A 99 6.42 18.07 -11.37
CA ILE A 99 6.44 19.46 -10.87
C ILE A 99 5.01 19.97 -10.73
N ILE A 100 4.15 19.73 -11.73
CA ILE A 100 2.74 20.14 -11.65
C ILE A 100 2.02 19.41 -10.52
N LYS A 101 2.15 18.08 -10.42
CA LYS A 101 1.54 17.28 -9.34
C LYS A 101 1.97 17.77 -7.96
N GLU A 102 3.26 18.06 -7.80
CA GLU A 102 3.81 18.60 -6.55
C GLU A 102 3.28 20.01 -6.25
N SER A 103 3.17 20.86 -7.26
CA SER A 103 2.55 22.20 -7.16
C SER A 103 1.11 22.13 -6.68
N LEU A 104 0.31 21.28 -7.33
CA LEU A 104 -1.10 21.05 -6.98
C LEU A 104 -1.23 20.49 -5.56
N PHE A 105 -0.30 19.63 -5.15
CA PHE A 105 -0.25 19.12 -3.77
C PHE A 105 0.05 20.23 -2.75
N TYR A 106 1.06 21.06 -2.98
CA TYR A 106 1.41 22.17 -2.09
C TYR A 106 0.33 23.25 -2.02
N LEU A 107 -0.40 23.45 -3.11
CA LEU A 107 -1.58 24.31 -3.18
C LEU A 107 -2.82 23.67 -2.56
N ASN A 108 -2.73 22.44 -2.06
CA ASN A 108 -3.84 21.69 -1.48
C ASN A 108 -5.06 21.67 -2.40
N PHE A 109 -4.81 21.33 -3.68
CA PHE A 109 -5.83 21.16 -4.71
C PHE A 109 -6.62 19.87 -4.46
N ASN A 110 -7.41 19.88 -3.40
CA ASN A 110 -8.13 18.75 -2.83
C ASN A 110 -9.42 18.40 -3.60
N SER A 111 -9.42 18.58 -4.92
CA SER A 111 -10.53 18.15 -5.76
C SER A 111 -10.59 16.63 -5.86
N LEU A 112 -11.80 16.07 -5.83
CA LEU A 112 -11.97 14.62 -5.98
C LEU A 112 -11.47 14.10 -7.34
N LYS A 113 -11.49 14.93 -8.38
CA LYS A 113 -10.97 14.55 -9.70
C LYS A 113 -9.45 14.40 -9.69
N PHE A 114 -8.74 15.31 -9.01
CA PHE A 114 -7.28 15.21 -8.88
C PHE A 114 -6.86 14.09 -7.94
N PHE A 115 -7.58 13.90 -6.83
CA PHE A 115 -7.40 12.73 -5.98
C PHE A 115 -7.53 11.42 -6.78
N LYS A 116 -8.60 11.26 -7.57
CA LYS A 116 -8.78 10.09 -8.46
C LYS A 116 -7.65 9.94 -9.48
N TYR A 117 -7.15 11.04 -10.03
CA TYR A 117 -6.03 11.00 -10.96
C TYR A 117 -4.77 10.43 -10.29
N LEU A 118 -4.43 10.90 -9.08
CA LEU A 118 -3.27 10.42 -8.33
C LEU A 118 -3.43 8.96 -7.90
N THR A 119 -4.59 8.56 -7.39
CA THR A 119 -4.80 7.17 -6.96
C THR A 119 -4.82 6.20 -8.14
N PHE A 120 -5.29 6.62 -9.31
CA PHE A 120 -5.21 5.82 -10.52
C PHE A 120 -3.76 5.52 -10.92
N GLU A 121 -2.86 6.52 -10.90
CA GLU A 121 -1.42 6.30 -11.15
C GLU A 121 -0.84 5.28 -10.16
N ILE A 122 -1.20 5.39 -8.87
CA ILE A 122 -0.74 4.45 -7.84
C ILE A 122 -1.27 3.03 -8.12
N ILE A 123 -2.53 2.88 -8.49
CA ILE A 123 -3.13 1.57 -8.81
C ILE A 123 -2.40 0.90 -9.98
N GLN A 124 -2.09 1.65 -11.03
CA GLN A 124 -1.31 1.12 -12.17
C GLN A 124 0.08 0.65 -11.73
N GLU A 125 0.74 1.39 -10.84
CA GLU A 125 2.04 0.98 -10.30
C GLU A 125 1.94 -0.25 -9.39
N LEU A 126 0.82 -0.41 -8.67
CA LEU A 126 0.52 -1.61 -7.88
C LEU A 126 0.28 -2.84 -8.75
N GLU A 127 -0.28 -2.68 -9.96
CA GLU A 127 -0.49 -3.78 -10.91
C GLU A 127 0.84 -4.36 -11.41
N ASN A 128 1.91 -3.55 -11.44
CA ASN A 128 3.25 -3.97 -11.84
C ASN A 128 4.03 -4.75 -10.77
N GLN A 129 3.54 -4.81 -9.53
CA GLN A 129 4.21 -5.51 -8.43
C GLN A 129 3.85 -7.01 -8.44
N GLU A 130 4.82 -7.87 -8.14
CA GLU A 130 4.67 -9.33 -8.31
C GLU A 130 3.69 -9.95 -7.31
N ASN A 131 3.63 -9.42 -6.08
CA ASN A 131 2.83 -9.99 -5.01
C ASN A 131 2.33 -8.94 -4.00
N ASN A 132 1.37 -9.33 -3.17
CA ASN A 132 0.74 -8.44 -2.18
C ASN A 132 1.75 -7.87 -1.15
N ILE A 133 2.85 -8.58 -0.85
CA ILE A 133 3.88 -8.09 0.10
C ILE A 133 4.64 -6.92 -0.52
N GLN A 134 5.07 -7.04 -1.78
CA GLN A 134 5.74 -5.95 -2.51
C GLN A 134 4.81 -4.73 -2.69
N LYS A 135 3.51 -4.97 -2.96
CA LYS A 135 2.49 -3.91 -3.02
C LYS A 135 2.40 -3.14 -1.70
N ILE A 136 2.33 -3.84 -0.57
CA ILE A 136 2.28 -3.23 0.76
C ILE A 136 3.56 -2.44 1.06
N ASP A 137 4.73 -2.99 0.74
CA ASP A 137 6.02 -2.31 0.94
C ASP A 137 6.13 -1.01 0.10
N PHE A 138 5.68 -1.04 -1.16
CA PHE A 138 5.54 0.15 -1.99
C PHE A 138 4.58 1.19 -1.37
N LEU A 139 3.41 0.76 -0.90
CA LEU A 139 2.44 1.64 -0.24
C LEU A 139 3.00 2.25 1.05
N TYR A 140 3.77 1.51 1.85
CA TYR A 140 4.43 2.07 3.04
C TYR A 140 5.47 3.14 2.68
N ARG A 141 6.24 2.96 1.60
CA ARG A 141 7.14 4.00 1.09
C ARG A 141 6.37 5.26 0.68
N LEU A 142 5.26 5.10 -0.04
CA LEU A 142 4.38 6.22 -0.39
C LEU A 142 3.79 6.90 0.85
N LEU A 143 3.24 6.13 1.79
CA LEU A 143 2.67 6.62 3.04
C LEU A 143 3.68 7.45 3.82
N LYS A 144 4.91 6.94 3.96
CA LYS A 144 6.03 7.66 4.56
C LYS A 144 6.28 8.99 3.85
N ASN A 145 6.37 8.99 2.52
CA ASN A 145 6.60 10.19 1.74
C ASN A 145 5.49 11.24 1.96
N TYR A 146 4.22 10.85 1.90
CA TYR A 146 3.09 11.75 2.14
C TYR A 146 3.08 12.29 3.57
N ASN A 147 3.36 11.45 4.57
CA ASN A 147 3.45 11.87 5.96
C ASN A 147 4.55 12.91 6.18
N GLN A 148 5.73 12.69 5.59
CA GLN A 148 6.90 13.56 5.72
C GLN A 148 6.81 14.86 4.90
N LYS A 149 5.96 14.90 3.86
CA LYS A 149 5.74 16.13 3.09
C LYS A 149 5.23 17.24 4.01
N GLN A 150 6.01 18.31 4.12
CA GLN A 150 5.62 19.52 4.84
C GLN A 150 4.52 20.25 4.08
N PHE A 151 3.59 20.81 4.83
CA PHE A 151 2.45 21.51 4.28
C PHE A 151 2.69 23.00 4.34
N ARG A 152 2.61 23.68 3.19
CA ARG A 152 2.84 25.14 3.12
C ARG A 152 1.54 25.95 3.12
N ASN A 153 0.41 25.36 2.72
CA ASN A 153 -0.83 26.12 2.51
C ASN A 153 -2.06 25.48 3.17
N PHE A 154 -2.51 26.06 4.28
CA PHE A 154 -3.70 25.62 5.02
C PHE A 154 -5.03 25.83 4.27
N ILE A 155 -5.03 26.59 3.19
CA ILE A 155 -6.23 26.87 2.39
C ILE A 155 -6.50 25.68 1.45
N LYS A 156 -7.76 25.23 1.38
CA LYS A 156 -8.23 24.10 0.55
C LYS A 156 -8.88 24.63 -0.73
N TYR A 157 -8.75 23.93 -1.86
CA TYR A 157 -9.57 24.28 -3.03
C TYR A 157 -11.07 24.08 -2.78
N LYS A 158 -11.42 23.01 -2.08
CA LYS A 158 -12.76 22.64 -1.64
C LYS A 158 -12.81 22.68 -0.11
N PRO A 159 -13.37 23.74 0.50
CA PRO A 159 -13.40 23.91 1.97
C PRO A 159 -14.05 22.76 2.72
N ASN A 160 -15.08 22.15 2.12
CA ASN A 160 -15.90 21.10 2.74
C ASN A 160 -15.32 19.69 2.61
N LEU A 161 -14.20 19.54 1.89
CA LEU A 161 -13.51 18.25 1.76
C LEU A 161 -12.29 18.22 2.69
N PRO A 162 -11.78 17.04 3.07
CA PRO A 162 -10.46 16.92 3.69
C PRO A 162 -9.38 17.48 2.76
N SER A 163 -8.23 17.87 3.32
CA SER A 163 -7.06 18.25 2.52
C SER A 163 -6.62 17.11 1.60
N LEU A 164 -5.88 17.43 0.54
CA LEU A 164 -5.38 16.39 -0.37
C LEU A 164 -4.46 15.41 0.37
N LYS A 165 -3.65 15.91 1.30
CA LYS A 165 -2.77 15.07 2.14
C LYS A 165 -3.57 14.05 2.95
N GLU A 166 -4.63 14.49 3.63
CA GLU A 166 -5.51 13.59 4.39
C GLU A 166 -6.20 12.57 3.48
N GLN A 167 -6.71 13.00 2.32
CA GLN A 167 -7.33 12.09 1.34
C GLN A 167 -6.34 11.01 0.89
N MET A 168 -5.10 11.38 0.53
CA MET A 168 -4.09 10.43 0.08
C MET A 168 -3.65 9.48 1.19
N ILE A 169 -3.39 9.99 2.41
CA ILE A 169 -2.98 9.16 3.55
C ILE A 169 -4.07 8.14 3.87
N SER A 170 -5.32 8.58 4.04
CA SER A 170 -6.44 7.70 4.36
C SER A 170 -6.63 6.62 3.28
N TRP A 171 -6.53 6.98 2.00
CA TRP A 171 -6.65 5.99 0.93
C TRP A 171 -5.51 4.97 0.93
N ILE A 172 -4.26 5.41 1.17
CA ILE A 172 -3.11 4.51 1.24
C ILE A 172 -3.23 3.55 2.44
N GLU A 173 -3.68 4.05 3.60
CA GLU A 173 -3.88 3.23 4.80
C GLU A 173 -4.95 2.16 4.59
N GLU A 174 -6.08 2.51 3.96
CA GLU A 174 -7.12 1.54 3.60
C GLU A 174 -6.62 0.49 2.61
N GLU A 175 -5.81 0.87 1.62
CA GLU A 175 -5.24 -0.07 0.65
C GLU A 175 -4.26 -1.05 1.33
N ILE A 176 -3.42 -0.55 2.25
CA ILE A 176 -2.54 -1.38 3.08
C ILE A 176 -3.36 -2.34 3.93
N GLU A 177 -4.42 -1.87 4.59
CA GLU A 177 -5.29 -2.69 5.42
C GLU A 177 -5.98 -3.79 4.60
N TYR A 178 -6.52 -3.43 3.43
CA TYR A 178 -7.15 -4.35 2.50
C TYR A 178 -6.18 -5.46 2.07
N LEU A 179 -4.99 -5.11 1.58
CA LEU A 179 -3.99 -6.08 1.14
C LEU A 179 -3.49 -6.95 2.30
N THR A 180 -3.33 -6.36 3.48
CA THR A 180 -2.93 -7.10 4.70
C THR A 180 -4.00 -8.13 5.08
N LYS A 181 -5.28 -7.75 5.04
CA LYS A 181 -6.39 -8.68 5.29
C LYS A 181 -6.45 -9.76 4.21
N LYS A 182 -6.21 -9.41 2.95
CA LYS A 182 -6.17 -10.36 1.83
C LYS A 182 -5.08 -11.42 2.02
N ILE A 183 -3.86 -11.03 2.39
CA ILE A 183 -2.77 -11.97 2.73
C ILE A 183 -3.18 -12.88 3.88
N LYS A 184 -3.79 -12.33 4.95
CA LYS A 184 -4.26 -13.13 6.08
C LYS A 184 -5.34 -14.12 5.68
N LEU A 185 -6.27 -13.74 4.79
CA LEU A 185 -7.30 -14.62 4.26
C LEU A 185 -6.71 -15.73 3.39
N GLU A 186 -5.76 -15.40 2.52
CA GLU A 186 -5.04 -16.39 1.70
C GLU A 186 -4.28 -17.37 2.61
N ALA A 187 -3.52 -16.88 3.58
CA ALA A 187 -2.84 -17.71 4.59
C ALA A 187 -3.83 -18.58 5.38
N ASN A 188 -4.98 -18.01 5.76
CA ASN A 188 -6.04 -18.74 6.45
C ASN A 188 -6.73 -19.78 5.56
N GLN A 189 -6.80 -19.59 4.24
CA GLN A 189 -7.28 -20.60 3.31
C GLN A 189 -6.27 -21.75 3.20
N PHE A 190 -4.97 -21.45 3.13
CA PHE A 190 -3.93 -22.50 3.18
C PHE A 190 -3.91 -23.25 4.51
N THR A 191 -4.20 -22.59 5.64
CA THR A 191 -4.34 -23.30 6.93
C THR A 191 -5.68 -24.02 7.07
N ASN A 192 -6.78 -23.50 6.52
CA ASN A 192 -8.11 -24.13 6.59
C ASN A 192 -8.29 -25.32 5.64
N ILE A 193 -7.59 -25.35 4.50
CA ILE A 193 -7.49 -26.56 3.67
C ILE A 193 -6.77 -27.68 4.46
N SER A 194 -5.83 -27.32 5.34
CA SER A 194 -5.11 -28.28 6.17
C SER A 194 -5.80 -28.72 7.47
N THR A 195 -6.96 -28.15 7.81
CA THR A 195 -7.72 -28.51 9.04
C THR A 195 -9.03 -29.23 8.78
N ASN A 196 -9.62 -29.14 7.58
CA ASN A 196 -10.90 -29.82 7.26
C ASN A 196 -10.79 -30.95 6.22
N GLU A 197 -9.65 -31.12 5.56
CA GLU A 197 -9.30 -32.44 5.03
C GLU A 197 -8.51 -33.13 6.14
N GLU A 198 -8.96 -34.31 6.60
CA GLU A 198 -8.11 -35.17 7.42
C GLU A 198 -6.78 -35.32 6.66
N LYS A 199 -5.71 -34.63 7.10
CA LYS A 199 -4.38 -34.76 6.49
C LYS A 199 -4.13 -36.24 6.28
N ILE A 200 -4.05 -36.68 5.03
CA ILE A 200 -3.88 -38.10 4.71
C ILE A 200 -2.51 -38.49 5.26
N LYS A 201 -2.51 -39.11 6.44
CA LYS A 201 -1.28 -39.58 7.08
C LYS A 201 -0.78 -40.81 6.33
N PHE A 202 0.52 -40.86 6.12
CA PHE A 202 1.18 -42.05 5.57
C PHE A 202 1.04 -43.21 6.55
N LEU A 203 0.39 -44.28 6.10
CA LEU A 203 0.37 -45.54 6.83
C LEU A 203 1.72 -46.24 6.66
N THR A 204 2.45 -46.43 7.74
CA THR A 204 3.69 -47.19 7.76
C THR A 204 3.49 -48.54 8.43
N SER A 205 4.22 -49.56 7.94
CA SER A 205 4.31 -50.88 8.57
C SER A 205 5.19 -50.88 9.82
N LEU A 206 5.93 -49.80 10.09
CA LEU A 206 6.74 -49.64 11.30
C LEU A 206 5.85 -49.36 12.52
N SER A 207 6.20 -49.94 13.66
CA SER A 207 5.64 -49.51 14.94
C SER A 207 6.12 -48.10 15.33
N VAL A 208 5.44 -47.44 16.27
CA VAL A 208 5.85 -46.10 16.73
C VAL A 208 7.30 -46.09 17.25
N ALA A 209 7.77 -47.18 17.87
CA ALA A 209 9.15 -47.28 18.38
C ALA A 209 10.16 -47.42 17.24
N GLN A 210 9.85 -48.29 16.26
CA GLN A 210 10.66 -48.50 15.08
C GLN A 210 10.75 -47.23 14.23
N LEU A 211 9.63 -46.52 14.06
CA LEU A 211 9.57 -45.25 13.32
C LEU A 211 10.40 -44.17 14.02
N SER A 212 10.27 -44.03 15.34
CA SER A 212 11.07 -43.08 16.11
C SER A 212 12.57 -43.38 15.99
N TYR A 213 12.96 -44.65 16.12
CA TYR A 213 14.36 -45.06 15.98
C TYR A 213 14.88 -44.86 14.55
N PHE A 214 14.08 -45.15 13.53
CA PHE A 214 14.44 -44.95 12.12
C PHE A 214 14.77 -43.48 11.81
N PHE A 215 13.88 -42.56 12.20
CA PHE A 215 14.16 -41.13 12.06
C PHE A 215 15.39 -40.70 12.87
N GLY A 216 15.67 -41.36 14.00
CA GLY A 216 16.91 -41.17 14.73
C GLY A 216 18.16 -41.55 13.95
N LEU A 217 18.16 -42.72 13.32
CA LEU A 217 19.26 -43.13 12.45
C LEU A 217 19.45 -42.15 11.28
N LEU A 218 18.37 -41.65 10.69
CA LEU A 218 18.45 -40.64 9.62
C LEU A 218 19.05 -39.31 10.11
N MET A 219 18.78 -38.92 11.36
CA MET A 219 19.42 -37.75 11.96
C MET A 219 20.90 -37.99 12.28
N GLU A 220 21.24 -39.14 12.87
CA GLU A 220 22.62 -39.52 13.23
C GLU A 220 23.51 -39.64 11.99
N THR A 221 22.96 -40.14 10.88
CA THR A 221 23.66 -40.26 9.60
C THR A 221 23.62 -38.97 8.78
N GLU A 222 23.13 -37.87 9.34
CA GLU A 222 23.05 -36.56 8.70
C GLU A 222 22.20 -36.50 7.42
N ILE A 223 21.38 -37.52 7.15
CA ILE A 223 20.39 -37.52 6.07
C ILE A 223 19.30 -36.48 6.37
N ILE A 224 18.89 -36.37 7.64
CA ILE A 224 17.99 -35.33 8.12
C ILE A 224 18.77 -34.36 9.02
N LYS A 225 18.96 -33.12 8.56
CA LYS A 225 19.65 -32.06 9.31
C LYS A 225 18.63 -31.06 9.87
N HIS A 226 18.31 -31.18 11.15
CA HIS A 226 17.44 -30.22 11.85
C HIS A 226 17.96 -29.89 13.24
N LYS A 227 17.91 -28.62 13.64
CA LYS A 227 18.46 -28.13 14.92
C LYS A 227 17.66 -28.58 16.15
N ASN A 228 16.36 -28.84 15.97
CA ASN A 228 15.44 -29.19 17.05
C ASN A 228 14.80 -30.56 16.79
N GLN A 229 15.13 -31.54 17.64
CA GLN A 229 14.58 -32.90 17.57
C GLN A 229 13.07 -32.93 17.84
N THR A 230 12.57 -31.99 18.65
CA THR A 230 11.12 -31.92 18.98
C THR A 230 10.28 -31.60 17.75
N ASP A 231 10.80 -30.78 16.83
CA ASP A 231 10.10 -30.45 15.59
C ASP A 231 10.02 -31.67 14.66
N ILE A 232 11.02 -32.56 14.70
CA ILE A 232 10.98 -33.84 13.98
C ILE A 232 9.93 -34.77 14.59
N PHE A 233 9.84 -34.86 15.92
CA PHE A 233 8.79 -35.66 16.55
C PHE A 233 7.38 -35.13 16.23
N ARG A 234 7.20 -33.81 16.19
CA ARG A 234 5.96 -33.18 15.74
C ARG A 234 5.65 -33.53 14.30
N PHE A 235 6.65 -33.42 13.41
CA PHE A 235 6.51 -33.82 12.01
C PHE A 235 6.05 -35.28 11.86
N ILE A 236 6.68 -36.21 12.59
CA ILE A 236 6.29 -37.64 12.54
C ILE A 236 4.84 -37.81 13.01
N SER A 237 4.47 -37.19 14.13
CA SER A 237 3.12 -37.26 14.72
C SER A 237 2.03 -36.73 13.78
N GLU A 238 2.31 -35.65 13.07
CA GLU A 238 1.37 -34.99 12.16
C GLU A 238 1.21 -35.73 10.82
N ASN A 239 2.26 -36.40 10.34
CA ASN A 239 2.30 -36.94 8.97
C ASN A 239 2.21 -38.47 8.87
N PHE A 240 2.44 -39.21 9.96
CA PHE A 240 2.43 -40.68 9.94
C PHE A 240 1.37 -41.28 10.86
N LYS A 241 0.86 -42.45 10.43
CA LYS A 241 0.11 -43.40 11.25
C LYS A 241 0.70 -44.79 11.09
N THR A 242 0.52 -45.64 12.10
CA THR A 242 0.97 -47.04 12.06
C THR A 242 -0.26 -47.96 11.99
N ASN A 243 -0.05 -49.24 11.63
CA ASN A 243 -1.13 -50.24 11.61
C ASN A 243 -1.95 -50.29 12.91
N ASN A 244 -1.31 -50.02 14.06
CA ASN A 244 -1.94 -50.14 15.38
C ASN A 244 -2.17 -48.78 16.06
N THR A 245 -1.83 -47.66 15.43
CA THR A 245 -1.90 -46.33 16.06
C THR A 245 -2.12 -45.24 15.03
N GLU A 246 -3.35 -44.74 14.99
CA GLU A 246 -3.78 -43.69 14.07
C GLU A 246 -3.30 -42.29 14.48
N LYS A 247 -3.31 -42.01 15.79
CA LYS A 247 -2.82 -40.75 16.37
C LYS A 247 -1.58 -41.04 17.21
N ILE A 248 -0.42 -40.78 16.64
CA ILE A 248 0.87 -40.93 17.32
C ILE A 248 1.11 -39.70 18.19
N SER A 249 1.41 -39.89 19.48
CA SER A 249 1.78 -38.80 20.38
C SER A 249 3.27 -38.43 20.24
N VAL A 250 3.56 -37.12 20.24
CA VAL A 250 4.92 -36.56 20.26
C VAL A 250 5.72 -37.08 21.47
N ASP A 251 5.09 -37.15 22.65
CA ASP A 251 5.75 -37.64 23.87
C ASP A 251 6.11 -39.11 23.76
N SER A 252 5.23 -39.92 23.14
CA SER A 252 5.51 -41.34 22.90
C SER A 252 6.72 -41.52 21.97
N LEU A 253 6.81 -40.73 20.91
CA LEU A 253 7.96 -40.73 19.99
C LEU A 253 9.24 -40.35 20.72
N LYS A 254 9.20 -39.29 21.53
CA LYS A 254 10.34 -38.80 22.30
C LYS A 254 10.87 -39.85 23.29
N VAL A 255 9.98 -40.49 24.06
CA VAL A 255 10.38 -41.55 24.99
C VAL A 255 11.02 -42.71 24.25
N LYS A 256 10.41 -43.15 23.14
CA LYS A 256 10.90 -44.29 22.33
C LYS A 256 12.18 -43.98 21.56
N TYR A 257 12.43 -42.69 21.28
CA TYR A 257 13.67 -42.22 20.69
C TYR A 257 14.85 -42.39 21.65
N TYR A 258 14.70 -41.93 22.89
CA TYR A 258 15.79 -42.00 23.88
C TYR A 258 15.92 -43.40 24.50
N ASN A 259 14.83 -44.16 24.60
CA ASN A 259 14.79 -45.48 25.23
C ASN A 259 14.47 -46.58 24.21
N VAL A 260 15.40 -46.83 23.30
CA VAL A 260 15.22 -47.84 22.23
C VAL A 260 15.43 -49.25 22.77
N GLU A 261 14.38 -50.08 22.75
CA GLU A 261 14.44 -51.50 23.12
C GLU A 261 15.25 -52.35 22.11
N SER A 262 15.93 -53.40 22.60
CA SER A 262 16.73 -54.30 21.77
C SER A 262 15.95 -54.94 20.62
N ASN A 263 14.68 -55.30 20.86
CA ASN A 263 13.82 -55.85 19.82
C ASN A 263 13.55 -54.84 18.69
N THR A 264 13.33 -53.57 19.03
CA THR A 264 13.14 -52.49 18.05
C THR A 264 14.37 -52.33 17.16
N ARG A 265 15.58 -52.42 17.74
CA ARG A 265 16.83 -52.33 16.98
C ARG A 265 17.00 -53.50 16.01
N ASN A 266 16.71 -54.72 16.46
CA ASN A 266 16.86 -55.93 15.64
C ASN A 266 15.92 -55.91 14.44
N VAL A 267 14.62 -55.66 14.66
CA VAL A 267 13.64 -55.60 13.58
C VAL A 267 13.97 -54.49 12.57
N LEU A 268 14.42 -53.33 13.05
CA LEU A 268 14.77 -52.24 12.14
C LEU A 268 16.06 -52.52 11.35
N ARG A 269 17.04 -53.20 11.95
CA ARG A 269 18.24 -53.68 11.27
C ARG A 269 17.89 -54.63 10.12
N GLU A 270 17.00 -55.59 10.34
CA GLU A 270 16.54 -56.52 9.30
C GLU A 270 15.91 -55.76 8.12
N LYS A 271 15.03 -54.78 8.41
CA LYS A 271 14.44 -53.93 7.38
C LYS A 271 15.47 -53.10 6.60
N LEU A 272 16.50 -52.59 7.27
CA LEU A 272 17.58 -51.85 6.59
C LEU A 272 18.40 -52.76 5.69
N ILE A 273 18.66 -54.01 6.10
CA ILE A 273 19.33 -55.01 5.25
C ILE A 273 18.46 -55.36 4.04
N GLU A 274 17.15 -55.52 4.23
CA GLU A 274 16.20 -55.71 3.13
C GLU A 274 16.26 -54.54 2.13
N LEU A 275 16.23 -53.30 2.62
CA LEU A 275 16.36 -52.10 1.79
C LEU A 275 17.70 -52.08 1.04
N LEU A 276 18.80 -52.44 1.69
CA LEU A 276 20.12 -52.56 1.05
C LEU A 276 20.10 -53.61 -0.06
N GLY A 277 19.43 -54.75 0.14
CA GLY A 277 19.26 -55.79 -0.89
C GLY A 277 18.49 -55.31 -2.12
N LEU A 278 17.63 -54.29 -1.98
CA LEU A 278 16.91 -53.68 -3.10
C LEU A 278 17.73 -52.65 -3.88
N THR A 279 18.83 -52.16 -3.31
CA THR A 279 19.77 -51.32 -4.06
C THR A 279 20.56 -52.22 -5.01
N LYS A 280 20.20 -52.22 -6.30
CA LYS A 280 20.97 -52.93 -7.33
C LYS A 280 22.38 -52.33 -7.36
N LEU A 281 23.40 -53.18 -7.29
CA LEU A 281 24.79 -52.82 -7.56
C LEU A 281 24.97 -52.39 -9.01
#